data_AF-A0A9X1SFT3-F1
#
_entry.id   AF-A0A9X1SFT3-F1
#
_cell.length_a   1.000
_cell.length_b   1.000
_cell.length_c   1.000
_cell.angle_alpha   90.00
_cell.angle_beta   90.00
_cell.angle_gamma   90.00
#
_symmetry.space_group_name_H-M   'P 1'
#
loop_
_entity.id
_entity.type
_entity.pdbx_description
1 polymer ?
#
loop_
_entity_poly.entity_id
_entity_poly.type
_entity_poly.pdbx_seq_one_letter_code
_entity_poly.pdbx_strand_id
1 'polypeptide(L)'
;MVTLLLLFAALPMEAATVDRVDLIEVNHYYDAQGRHVIDQLIFWDWDRDRFQIRAWRLIKNESQLPTRDWDRDQYVCYWRDLTQLRKVYAPQKRETWTNYDPEVLEREIYPRERRQELSRTK
;
A
#
# COMPACT_ATOMS: atom_id res chain seq x y z
N MET A 1 -40.77 34.04 -8.12
CA MET A 1 -39.54 33.58 -7.45
C MET A 1 -39.64 32.08 -7.30
N VAL A 2 -38.84 31.32 -8.06
CA VAL A 2 -38.79 29.86 -7.95
C VAL A 2 -37.69 29.52 -6.95
N THR A 3 -38.06 29.02 -5.78
CA THR A 3 -37.10 28.59 -4.76
C THR A 3 -36.55 27.24 -5.19
N LEU A 4 -35.29 27.22 -5.63
CA LEU A 4 -34.57 25.99 -5.96
C LEU A 4 -34.16 25.29 -4.66
N LEU A 5 -34.86 24.23 -4.28
CA LEU A 5 -34.46 23.36 -3.17
C LEU A 5 -33.28 22.48 -3.64
N LEU A 6 -32.07 22.79 -3.18
CA LEU A 6 -30.91 21.92 -3.32
C LEU A 6 -31.05 20.72 -2.37
N LEU A 7 -31.58 19.62 -2.90
CA LEU A 7 -31.48 18.30 -2.27
C LEU A 7 -30.02 17.85 -2.31
N PHE A 8 -29.29 18.06 -1.21
CA PHE A 8 -28.02 17.37 -0.97
C PHE A 8 -28.33 15.89 -0.76
N ALA A 9 -28.25 15.10 -1.84
CA ALA A 9 -28.21 13.66 -1.73
C ALA A 9 -26.94 13.29 -0.95
N ALA A 10 -27.11 12.79 0.27
CA ALA A 10 -26.04 12.16 1.02
C ALA A 10 -25.66 10.87 0.28
N LEU A 11 -24.75 10.99 -0.69
CA LEU A 11 -24.13 9.81 -1.29
C LEU A 11 -23.42 9.06 -0.16
N PRO A 12 -23.67 7.75 0.02
CA PRO A 12 -22.90 6.97 0.97
C PRO A 12 -21.44 7.05 0.56
N MET A 13 -20.65 7.79 1.32
CA MET A 13 -19.21 7.78 1.17
C MET A 13 -18.77 6.40 1.67
N GLU A 14 -18.56 5.46 0.75
CA GLU A 14 -17.97 4.16 1.07
C GLU A 14 -16.74 4.41 1.94
N ALA A 15 -16.82 4.02 3.22
CA ALA A 15 -15.78 4.32 4.18
C ALA A 15 -14.52 3.59 3.74
N ALA A 16 -13.43 4.31 3.50
CA ALA A 16 -12.19 3.71 3.04
C ALA A 16 -11.73 2.61 4.02
N THR A 17 -11.25 1.48 3.49
CA THR A 17 -10.55 0.49 4.31
C THR A 17 -9.18 1.08 4.66
N VAL A 18 -8.89 1.21 5.94
CA VAL A 18 -7.64 1.83 6.42
C VAL A 18 -6.82 0.79 7.15
N ASP A 19 -5.59 0.60 6.70
CA ASP A 19 -4.58 -0.21 7.38
C ASP A 19 -3.38 0.65 7.79
N ARG A 20 -2.59 0.11 8.70
CA ARG A 20 -1.34 0.69 9.18
C ARG A 20 -0.25 -0.35 9.12
N VAL A 21 0.93 0.08 8.70
CA VAL A 21 2.17 -0.70 8.73
C VAL A 21 3.32 0.15 9.23
N ASP A 22 4.45 -0.47 9.55
CA ASP A 22 5.62 0.24 10.06
C ASP A 22 6.45 0.92 8.96
N LEU A 23 6.50 0.33 7.78
CA LEU A 23 7.27 0.86 6.64
C LEU A 23 6.58 0.56 5.30
N ILE A 24 6.49 1.58 4.45
CA ILE A 24 6.16 1.41 3.03
C ILE A 24 7.43 1.50 2.20
N GLU A 25 7.69 0.49 1.40
CA GLU A 25 8.78 0.48 0.44
C GLU A 25 8.25 0.59 -0.99
N VAL A 26 8.87 1.48 -1.78
CA VAL A 26 8.78 1.48 -3.24
C VAL A 26 10.00 0.71 -3.74
N ASN A 27 9.80 -0.46 -4.32
CA ASN A 27 10.88 -1.30 -4.83
C ASN A 27 10.84 -1.36 -6.35
N HIS A 28 12.01 -1.17 -6.96
CA HIS A 28 12.26 -1.30 -8.38
C HIS A 28 13.12 -2.55 -8.61
N TYR A 29 12.49 -3.63 -9.08
CA TYR A 29 13.17 -4.89 -9.33
C TYR A 29 13.70 -4.93 -10.77
N TYR A 30 15.00 -5.23 -10.91
CA TYR A 30 15.71 -5.44 -12.17
C TYR A 30 16.26 -6.87 -12.24
N ASP A 31 16.36 -7.45 -13.42
CA ASP A 31 17.00 -8.76 -13.57
C ASP A 31 18.53 -8.69 -13.56
N ALA A 32 19.19 -9.85 -13.67
CA ALA A 32 20.65 -9.94 -13.70
C ALA A 32 21.30 -9.24 -14.91
N GLN A 33 20.53 -8.88 -15.94
CA GLN A 33 20.99 -8.11 -17.10
C GLN A 33 20.71 -6.60 -16.93
N GLY A 34 20.16 -6.18 -15.79
CA GLY A 34 19.80 -4.79 -15.52
C GLY A 34 18.53 -4.33 -16.23
N ARG A 35 17.69 -5.26 -16.73
CA ARG A 35 16.40 -4.92 -17.34
C ARG A 35 15.37 -4.75 -16.23
N HIS A 36 14.55 -3.71 -16.33
CA HIS A 36 13.45 -3.48 -15.41
C HIS A 36 12.42 -4.62 -15.49
N VAL A 37 12.02 -5.15 -14.34
CA VAL A 37 11.08 -6.28 -14.23
C VAL A 37 9.74 -5.78 -13.70
N ILE A 38 9.72 -5.19 -12.50
CA ILE A 38 8.50 -4.65 -11.88
C ILE A 38 8.82 -3.47 -10.95
N ASP A 39 7.84 -2.57 -10.82
CA ASP A 39 7.75 -1.64 -9.71
C ASP A 39 6.66 -2.11 -8.74
N GLN A 40 6.99 -2.16 -7.46
CA GLN A 40 6.09 -2.69 -6.44
C GLN A 40 6.11 -1.86 -5.15
N LEU A 41 4.96 -1.82 -4.50
CA LEU A 41 4.84 -1.40 -3.11
C LEU A 41 4.97 -2.62 -2.23
N ILE A 42 5.82 -2.54 -1.21
CA ILE A 42 5.98 -3.57 -0.19
C ILE A 42 5.64 -2.95 1.17
N PHE A 43 4.77 -3.62 1.91
CA PHE A 43 4.30 -3.19 3.21
C PHE A 43 4.95 -4.06 4.29
N TRP A 44 5.71 -3.43 5.18
CA TRP A 44 6.50 -4.10 6.20
C TRP A 44 5.96 -3.78 7.59
N ASP A 45 5.90 -4.81 8.44
CA ASP A 45 5.68 -4.68 9.88
C ASP A 45 6.89 -5.21 10.64
N TRP A 46 7.21 -4.57 11.75
CA TRP A 46 8.19 -5.03 12.71
C TRP A 46 7.53 -6.07 13.62
N ASP A 47 7.97 -7.32 13.53
CA ASP A 47 7.56 -8.38 14.45
C ASP A 47 8.78 -8.83 15.27
N ARG A 48 8.76 -8.46 16.55
CA ARG A 48 9.75 -8.81 17.60
C ARG A 48 11.20 -8.46 17.28
N ASP A 49 11.81 -9.21 16.37
CA ASP A 49 13.24 -9.21 16.04
C ASP A 49 13.54 -8.87 14.57
N ARG A 50 12.53 -8.83 13.69
CA ARG A 50 12.73 -8.51 12.27
C ARG A 50 11.54 -7.81 11.64
N PHE A 51 11.81 -7.11 10.54
CA PHE A 51 10.77 -6.74 9.59
C PHE A 51 10.27 -7.98 8.83
N GLN A 52 8.96 -8.06 8.66
CA GLN A 52 8.28 -9.08 7.88
C GLN A 52 7.40 -8.40 6.83
N ILE A 53 7.33 -8.97 5.63
CA ILE A 53 6.41 -8.47 4.60
C ILE A 53 5.00 -8.87 5.00
N ARG A 54 4.14 -7.88 5.17
CA ARG A 54 2.71 -8.05 5.43
C ARG A 54 1.93 -8.25 4.13
N ALA A 55 2.20 -7.41 3.15
CA ALA A 55 1.57 -7.44 1.84
C ALA A 55 2.46 -6.74 0.82
N TRP A 56 2.14 -6.94 -0.45
CA TRP A 56 2.79 -6.25 -1.56
C TRP A 56 1.79 -6.06 -2.70
N ARG A 57 2.13 -5.17 -3.64
CA ARG A 57 1.34 -4.98 -4.87
C ARG A 57 2.16 -4.30 -5.95
N LEU A 58 1.83 -4.60 -7.21
CA LEU A 58 2.34 -3.88 -8.36
C LEU A 58 1.86 -2.42 -8.36
N ILE A 59 2.77 -1.51 -8.69
CA ILE A 59 2.45 -0.10 -8.94
C ILE A 59 1.90 0.01 -10.35
N LYS A 60 0.62 0.38 -10.47
CA LYS A 60 -0.07 0.53 -11.76
C LYS A 60 0.00 1.95 -12.32
N ASN A 61 0.18 2.94 -11.44
CA ASN A 61 0.32 4.34 -11.78
C ASN A 61 0.88 5.11 -10.59
N GLU A 62 1.42 6.31 -10.86
CA GLU A 62 2.09 7.16 -9.87
C GLU A 62 1.19 7.58 -8.70
N SER A 63 -0.13 7.63 -8.91
CA SER A 63 -1.05 7.98 -7.82
C SER A 63 -1.04 6.97 -6.68
N GLN A 64 -0.50 5.76 -6.89
CA GLN A 64 -0.39 4.74 -5.85
C GLN A 64 0.86 4.93 -4.98
N LEU A 65 1.81 5.77 -5.39
CA LEU A 65 3.05 5.98 -4.65
C LEU A 65 2.78 6.62 -3.29
N PRO A 66 3.65 6.37 -2.28
CA PRO A 66 3.47 6.92 -0.96
C PRO A 66 3.63 8.43 -0.98
N THR A 67 2.61 9.16 -0.53
CA THR A 67 2.65 10.62 -0.35
C THR A 67 2.64 10.97 1.13
N ARG A 68 3.13 12.16 1.48
CA ARG A 68 3.11 12.63 2.88
C ARG A 68 1.73 13.17 3.22
N ASP A 69 1.11 12.61 4.26
CA ASP A 69 -0.06 13.15 4.96
C ASP A 69 0.46 14.02 6.12
N TRP A 70 0.41 15.34 5.93
CA TRP A 70 0.94 16.32 6.89
C TRP A 70 0.11 16.44 8.17
N ASP A 71 -1.19 16.14 8.10
CA ASP A 71 -2.07 16.21 9.28
C ASP A 71 -1.75 15.09 10.28
N ARG A 72 -1.32 13.94 9.75
CA ARG A 72 -1.01 12.73 10.55
C ARG A 72 0.49 12.52 10.77
N ASP A 73 1.32 13.33 10.14
CA ASP A 73 2.77 13.17 10.09
C ASP A 73 3.22 11.77 9.61
N GLN A 74 2.54 11.23 8.59
CA GLN A 74 2.74 9.87 8.09
C GLN A 74 2.77 9.81 6.57
N TYR A 75 3.34 8.75 6.01
CA TYR A 75 3.19 8.41 4.60
C TYR A 75 1.89 7.63 4.38
N VAL A 76 1.25 7.85 3.24
CA VAL A 76 0.02 7.16 2.85
C VAL A 76 0.07 6.71 1.40
N CYS A 77 -0.31 5.47 1.16
CA CYS A 77 -0.65 4.95 -0.17
C CYS A 77 -2.17 4.81 -0.29
N TYR A 78 -2.70 5.06 -1.48
CA TYR A 78 -4.11 4.86 -1.78
C TYR A 78 -4.31 4.08 -3.07
N TRP A 79 -5.35 3.25 -3.08
CA TRP A 79 -5.82 2.59 -4.30
C TRP A 79 -7.27 2.14 -4.17
N ARG A 80 -7.87 1.78 -5.29
CA ARG A 80 -9.21 1.18 -5.30
C ARG A 80 -9.11 -0.31 -5.58
N ASP A 81 -9.72 -1.10 -4.72
CA ASP A 81 -10.02 -2.51 -4.94
C ASP A 81 -11.50 -2.57 -5.36
N LEU A 82 -11.76 -2.70 -6.67
CA LEU A 82 -13.10 -2.58 -7.25
C LEU A 82 -13.73 -1.22 -6.91
N THR A 83 -14.78 -1.19 -6.08
CA THR A 83 -15.45 0.04 -5.64
C THR A 83 -14.78 0.66 -4.41
N GLN A 84 -14.16 -0.16 -3.57
CA GLN A 84 -13.67 0.22 -2.26
C GLN A 84 -12.32 0.95 -2.33
N LEU A 85 -12.27 2.16 -1.77
CA LEU A 85 -11.01 2.87 -1.53
C LEU A 85 -10.26 2.22 -0.37
N ARG A 86 -8.96 1.97 -0.56
CA ARG A 86 -8.03 1.54 0.48
C ARG A 86 -6.98 2.61 0.73
N LYS A 87 -6.61 2.76 2.00
CA LYS A 87 -5.51 3.60 2.46
C LYS A 87 -4.59 2.77 3.34
N VAL A 88 -3.29 2.85 3.12
CA VAL A 88 -2.28 2.24 4.01
C VAL A 88 -1.35 3.33 4.49
N TYR A 89 -1.27 3.48 5.81
CA TYR A 89 -0.41 4.46 6.46
C TYR A 89 0.87 3.82 7.00
N ALA A 90 1.98 4.55 6.95
CA ALA A 90 3.20 4.20 7.66
C ALA A 90 3.96 5.43 8.16
N PRO A 91 4.67 5.36 9.30
CA PRO A 91 5.53 6.44 9.76
C PRO A 91 6.76 6.63 8.85
N GLN A 92 7.20 5.56 8.17
CA GLN A 92 8.40 5.58 7.34
C GLN A 92 8.11 5.16 5.90
N LYS A 93 8.89 5.73 4.97
CA LYS A 93 9.00 5.24 3.60
C LYS A 93 10.46 4.94 3.24
N ARG A 94 10.67 3.97 2.35
CA ARG A 94 11.97 3.78 1.67
C ARG A 94 11.76 3.50 0.19
N GLU A 95 12.84 3.66 -0.57
CA GLU A 95 12.88 3.41 -2.00
C GLU A 95 14.13 2.58 -2.30
N THR A 96 13.99 1.50 -3.07
CA THR A 96 15.06 0.52 -3.29
C THR A 96 15.13 0.06 -4.74
N TRP A 97 16.33 -0.30 -5.17
CA TRP A 97 16.59 -0.92 -6.48
C TRP A 97 17.25 -2.27 -6.22
N THR A 98 16.60 -3.35 -6.60
CA THR A 98 17.07 -4.71 -6.29
C THR A 98 17.24 -5.52 -7.56
N ASN A 99 18.17 -6.49 -7.52
CA ASN A 99 18.34 -7.49 -8.58
C ASN A 99 17.61 -8.81 -8.28
N TYR A 100 16.75 -8.80 -7.27
CA TYR A 100 15.91 -9.90 -6.81
C TYR A 100 14.56 -9.34 -6.35
N ASP A 101 13.54 -10.19 -6.26
CA ASP A 101 12.25 -9.82 -5.68
C ASP A 101 12.26 -10.07 -4.16
N PRO A 102 12.18 -9.01 -3.32
CA PRO A 102 12.15 -9.18 -1.86
C PRO A 102 10.97 -10.00 -1.38
N GLU A 103 9.84 -9.99 -2.09
CA GLU A 103 8.65 -10.77 -1.73
C GLU A 103 8.88 -12.26 -1.85
N VAL A 104 9.50 -12.68 -2.97
CA VAL A 104 9.80 -14.06 -3.26
C VAL A 104 10.78 -14.61 -2.22
N LEU A 105 11.83 -13.84 -1.92
CA LEU A 105 12.80 -14.20 -0.88
C LEU A 105 12.14 -14.32 0.50
N GLU A 106 11.28 -13.36 0.86
CA GLU A 106 10.56 -13.42 2.14
C GLU A 106 9.64 -14.63 2.21
N ARG A 107 9.01 -15.04 1.10
CA ARG A 107 8.11 -16.21 1.07
C ARG A 107 8.83 -17.52 1.37
N GLU A 108 10.12 -17.61 1.06
CA GLU A 108 10.95 -18.77 1.42
C GLU A 108 11.18 -18.88 2.94
N ILE A 109 11.21 -17.74 3.63
CA ILE A 109 11.48 -17.66 5.07
C ILE A 109 10.20 -17.64 5.90
N TYR A 110 9.24 -16.81 5.48
CA TYR A 110 7.95 -16.58 6.13
C TYR A 110 6.80 -16.69 5.11
N PRO A 111 6.22 -17.89 4.96
CA PRO A 111 5.15 -18.16 4.01
C PRO A 111 3.92 -17.29 4.23
N ARG A 112 3.17 -17.05 3.15
CA ARG A 112 2.03 -16.12 3.14
C ARG A 112 0.95 -16.49 4.15
N GLU A 113 0.75 -17.78 4.39
CA GLU A 113 -0.26 -18.32 5.28
C GLU A 113 -0.02 -17.94 6.75
N ARG A 114 1.21 -17.52 7.09
CA ARG A 114 1.60 -17.09 8.43
C ARG A 114 1.59 -15.56 8.58
N ARG A 115 1.41 -14.82 7.49
CA ARG A 115 1.42 -13.35 7.49
C ARG A 115 0.09 -12.82 7.99
N GLN A 116 0.14 -11.79 8.83
CA GLN A 116 -1.04 -11.00 9.15
C GLN A 116 -1.34 -10.10 7.95
N GLU A 117 -2.23 -10.51 7.04
CA GLU A 117 -2.53 -9.72 5.83
C GLU A 117 -3.15 -8.34 6.16
N LEU A 118 -3.19 -7.45 5.14
CA LEU A 118 -3.99 -6.23 5.22
C LEU A 118 -5.48 -6.60 5.36
N SER A 119 -6.26 -5.73 6.01
CA SER A 119 -7.68 -5.96 6.28
C SER A 119 -8.42 -6.30 4.99
N ARG A 120 -9.30 -7.31 4.99
CA ARG A 120 -10.08 -7.63 3.79
C ARG A 120 -11.08 -6.52 3.48
N THR A 121 -11.19 -6.20 2.20
CA THR A 121 -12.27 -5.37 1.64
C THR A 121 -13.60 -6.09 1.90
N LYS A 122 -14.60 -5.41 2.45
CA LYS A 122 -15.94 -6.00 2.69
C LYS A 122 -16.75 -6.10 1.41
#